data_AF-A0A1B1N1J1-F1
#
_entry.id   AF-A0A1B1N1J1-F1
#
_cell.length_a   1.000
_cell.length_b   1.000
_cell.length_c   1.000
_cell.angle_alpha   90.00
_cell.angle_beta   90.00
_cell.angle_gamma   90.00
#
_symmetry.space_group_name_H-M   'P 1'
#
loop_
_entity.id
_entity.type
_entity.pdbx_description
1 polymer ?
#
loop_
_entity_poly.entity_id
_entity_poly.type
_entity_poly.pdbx_seq_one_letter_code
_entity_poly.pdbx_strand_id
1 'polypeptide(L)'
;MRVKSEIAYNAESQWKMVKGLADASAISIESASKPGYFLRHKDGKVWLEANDNTTQFKNDATWHLRTGLANSWAVSFESYNISGAYLRHRDGLLEISSISTDLDRQDATFYVK
;
A
#
# COMPACT_ATOMS: atom_id res chain seq x y z
N MET A 1 -28.97 27.76 -4.26
CA MET A 1 -27.90 27.10 -3.50
C MET A 1 -27.84 25.63 -3.93
N ARG A 2 -26.80 25.21 -4.65
CA ARG A 2 -26.58 23.80 -4.99
C ARG A 2 -25.08 23.55 -4.93
N VAL A 3 -24.63 23.06 -3.78
CA VAL A 3 -23.25 22.61 -3.59
C VAL A 3 -23.26 21.12 -3.90
N LYS A 4 -22.66 20.75 -5.02
CA LYS A 4 -22.09 19.41 -5.19
C LYS A 4 -20.65 19.61 -5.62
N SER A 5 -19.81 19.92 -4.65
CA SER A 5 -18.36 19.74 -4.76
C SER A 5 -17.98 18.54 -3.89
N GLU A 6 -18.48 17.37 -4.25
CA GLU A 6 -17.71 16.17 -3.98
C GLU A 6 -16.69 16.12 -5.11
N ILE A 7 -15.42 16.34 -4.77
CA ILE A 7 -14.32 16.02 -5.67
C ILE A 7 -14.55 14.56 -6.06
N ALA A 8 -14.89 14.29 -7.32
CA ALA A 8 -14.93 12.93 -7.82
C ALA A 8 -13.51 12.39 -7.67
N TYR A 9 -13.25 11.61 -6.61
CA TYR A 9 -12.04 10.82 -6.53
C TYR A 9 -12.05 9.93 -7.77
N ASN A 10 -11.12 10.18 -8.69
CA ASN A 10 -11.05 9.40 -9.92
C ASN A 10 -10.75 7.94 -9.56
N ALA A 11 -11.21 6.99 -10.38
CA ALA A 11 -10.98 5.56 -10.11
C ALA A 11 -9.47 5.21 -10.03
N GLU A 12 -8.60 6.09 -10.51
CA GLU A 12 -7.14 5.99 -10.43
C GLU A 12 -6.61 6.17 -9.00
N SER A 13 -7.32 6.90 -8.13
CA SER A 13 -6.98 7.02 -6.71
C SER A 13 -7.71 6.01 -5.83
N GLN A 14 -8.37 5.02 -6.43
CA GLN A 14 -9.11 3.98 -5.71
C GLN A 14 -8.37 2.63 -5.77
N TRP A 15 -8.34 1.96 -4.63
CA TRP A 15 -7.60 0.72 -4.42
C TRP A 15 -8.50 -0.31 -3.75
N LYS A 16 -8.34 -1.58 -4.13
CA LYS A 16 -9.01 -2.72 -3.51
C LYS A 16 -8.00 -3.46 -2.67
N MET A 17 -8.29 -3.64 -1.39
CA MET A 17 -7.55 -4.62 -0.56
C MET A 17 -8.16 -6.00 -0.81
N VAL A 18 -7.35 -6.89 -1.38
CA VAL A 18 -7.72 -8.28 -1.67
C VAL A 18 -6.86 -9.23 -0.84
N LYS A 19 -7.19 -10.53 -0.84
CA LYS A 19 -6.33 -11.56 -0.22
C LYS A 19 -4.92 -11.47 -0.79
N GLY A 20 -3.92 -11.61 0.07
CA GLY A 20 -2.52 -11.55 -0.33
C GLY A 20 -2.20 -12.57 -1.42
N LEU A 21 -1.46 -12.13 -2.43
CA LEU A 21 -1.09 -12.97 -3.57
C LEU A 21 -0.12 -14.10 -3.18
N ALA A 22 0.73 -13.87 -2.17
CA ALA A 22 1.63 -14.89 -1.61
C ALA A 22 1.00 -15.66 -0.43
N ASP A 23 0.15 -15.01 0.35
CA ASP A 23 -0.45 -15.55 1.57
C ASP A 23 -1.86 -14.97 1.78
N ALA A 24 -2.86 -15.84 1.82
CA ALA A 24 -4.26 -15.44 1.95
C ALA A 24 -4.62 -14.86 3.34
N SER A 25 -3.75 -14.99 4.34
CA SER A 25 -3.89 -14.33 5.64
C SER A 25 -3.37 -12.89 5.66
N ALA A 26 -2.61 -12.50 4.64
CA ALA A 26 -2.13 -11.15 4.38
C ALA A 26 -3.00 -10.46 3.30
N ILE A 27 -2.59 -9.27 2.86
CA ILE A 27 -3.33 -8.51 1.82
C ILE A 27 -2.44 -8.16 0.63
N SER A 28 -3.08 -7.91 -0.51
CA SER A 28 -2.49 -7.24 -1.66
C SER A 28 -3.37 -6.04 -2.05
N ILE A 29 -2.75 -5.00 -2.59
CA ILE A 29 -3.44 -3.74 -2.93
C ILE A 29 -3.58 -3.66 -4.45
N GLU A 30 -4.77 -3.94 -4.97
CA GLU A 30 -5.09 -3.96 -6.40
C GLU A 30 -5.66 -2.59 -6.85
N SER A 31 -5.30 -2.14 -8.05
CA SER A 31 -5.92 -0.94 -8.63
C SER A 31 -7.39 -1.18 -8.96
N ALA A 32 -8.27 -0.25 -8.56
CA ALA A 32 -9.68 -0.32 -8.95
C ALA A 32 -9.87 -0.07 -10.45
N SER A 33 -9.07 0.84 -11.03
CA SER A 33 -9.13 1.22 -12.45
C SER A 33 -8.43 0.25 -13.40
N LYS A 34 -7.46 -0.52 -12.90
CA LYS A 34 -6.66 -1.48 -13.68
C LYS A 34 -6.62 -2.85 -12.98
N PRO A 35 -7.70 -3.65 -13.07
CA PRO A 35 -7.71 -4.99 -12.50
C PRO A 35 -6.51 -5.83 -12.97
N GLY A 36 -5.93 -6.61 -12.06
CA GLY A 36 -4.69 -7.35 -12.28
C GLY A 36 -3.40 -6.56 -12.06
N TYR A 37 -3.47 -5.25 -11.75
CA TYR A 37 -2.33 -4.44 -11.36
C TYR A 37 -2.31 -4.20 -9.86
N PHE A 38 -1.13 -4.33 -9.26
CA PHE A 38 -0.94 -4.28 -7.80
C PHE A 38 0.18 -3.33 -7.41
N LEU A 39 0.06 -2.74 -6.21
CA LEU A 39 1.20 -2.09 -5.56
C LEU A 39 2.19 -3.15 -5.10
N ARG A 40 3.41 -3.09 -5.64
CA ARG A 40 4.52 -3.95 -5.23
C ARG A 40 5.79 -3.16 -5.03
N HIS A 41 6.66 -3.60 -4.14
CA HIS A 41 8.00 -3.02 -4.03
C HIS A 41 8.95 -3.61 -5.09
N LYS A 42 9.99 -2.85 -5.47
CA LYS A 42 11.17 -3.28 -6.24
C LYS A 42 12.24 -2.22 -6.11
N ASP A 43 13.46 -2.66 -5.81
CA ASP A 43 14.62 -1.78 -5.63
C ASP A 43 14.36 -0.65 -4.63
N GLY A 44 13.63 -0.96 -3.55
CA GLY A 44 13.24 -0.03 -2.49
C GLY A 44 12.08 0.91 -2.83
N LYS A 45 11.67 1.01 -4.10
CA LYS A 45 10.53 1.84 -4.53
C LYS A 45 9.27 1.02 -4.67
N VAL A 46 8.10 1.68 -4.71
CA VAL A 46 6.80 1.03 -4.89
C VAL A 46 6.20 1.43 -6.22
N TRP A 47 5.78 0.41 -6.98
CA TRP A 47 5.30 0.53 -8.34
C TRP A 47 3.91 -0.09 -8.47
N LEU A 48 3.11 0.45 -9.39
CA LEU A 48 1.90 -0.18 -9.87
C LEU A 48 2.22 -1.02 -11.11
N GLU A 49 2.20 -2.34 -11.00
CA GLU A 49 2.52 -3.23 -12.11
C GLU A 49 1.55 -4.40 -12.23
N ALA A 50 1.45 -4.97 -13.43
CA ALA A 50 0.62 -6.13 -13.70
C ALA A 50 1.22 -7.38 -13.03
N ASN A 51 0.38 -8.19 -12.40
CA ASN A 51 0.80 -9.47 -11.84
C ASN A 51 1.24 -10.45 -12.94
N ASP A 52 2.52 -10.76 -12.96
CA ASP A 52 3.14 -11.73 -13.88
C ASP A 52 3.06 -13.19 -13.38
N ASN A 53 2.40 -13.41 -12.24
CA ASN A 53 2.24 -14.68 -11.53
C ASN A 53 3.52 -15.30 -10.97
N THR A 54 4.67 -14.61 -11.04
CA THR A 54 5.91 -15.08 -10.44
C THR A 54 5.82 -15.07 -8.92
N THR A 55 6.52 -15.99 -8.25
CA THR A 55 6.62 -15.99 -6.79
C THR A 55 7.19 -14.68 -6.26
N GLN A 56 8.16 -14.09 -6.97
CA GLN A 56 8.75 -12.81 -6.61
C GLN A 56 7.70 -11.69 -6.62
N PHE A 57 6.94 -11.55 -7.70
CA PHE A 57 5.88 -10.55 -7.77
C PHE A 57 4.88 -10.72 -6.63
N LYS A 58 4.42 -11.96 -6.39
CA LYS A 58 3.45 -12.24 -5.32
C LYS A 58 3.98 -11.84 -3.95
N ASN A 59 5.25 -12.14 -3.66
CA ASN A 59 5.90 -11.77 -2.42
C ASN A 59 6.04 -10.24 -2.28
N ASP A 60 6.44 -9.56 -3.36
CA ASP A 60 6.66 -8.10 -3.36
C ASP A 60 5.35 -7.29 -3.32
N ALA A 61 4.25 -7.89 -3.78
CA ALA A 61 2.91 -7.31 -3.81
C ALA A 61 2.04 -7.70 -2.59
N THR A 62 2.60 -8.47 -1.64
CA THR A 62 1.89 -8.89 -0.43
C THR A 62 2.37 -8.08 0.77
N TRP A 63 1.42 -7.68 1.63
CA TRP A 63 1.66 -6.80 2.76
C TRP A 63 0.97 -7.35 4.01
N HIS A 64 1.66 -7.31 5.14
CA HIS A 64 1.03 -7.50 6.44
C HIS A 64 0.35 -6.19 6.87
N LEU A 65 -0.96 -6.26 7.11
CA LEU A 65 -1.71 -5.14 7.66
C LEU A 65 -1.40 -5.01 9.15
N ARG A 66 -0.90 -3.85 9.55
CA ARG A 66 -0.59 -3.51 10.94
C ARG A 66 -1.46 -2.34 11.40
N THR A 67 -1.66 -2.25 12.71
CA THR A 67 -2.15 -1.01 13.34
C THR A 67 -1.24 0.15 12.96
N GLY A 68 -1.82 1.32 12.66
CA GLY A 68 -1.07 2.48 12.22
C GLY A 68 0.00 2.90 13.22
N LEU A 69 1.23 3.09 12.72
CA LEU A 69 2.41 3.36 13.53
C LEU A 69 2.37 4.73 14.22
N ALA A 70 1.66 5.71 13.65
CA ALA A 70 1.43 7.02 14.26
C ALA A 70 0.01 7.21 14.82
N ASN A 71 -0.94 6.34 14.44
CA ASN A 71 -2.33 6.43 14.90
C ASN A 71 -2.97 5.04 14.90
N SER A 72 -3.47 4.60 16.05
CA SER A 72 -4.07 3.28 16.22
C SER A 72 -5.40 3.09 15.49
N TRP A 73 -6.06 4.17 15.05
CA TRP A 73 -7.27 4.14 14.22
C TRP A 73 -6.98 4.05 12.72
N ALA A 74 -5.71 4.12 12.33
CA ALA A 74 -5.23 4.02 10.96
C ALA A 74 -4.51 2.67 10.74
N VAL A 75 -3.94 2.49 9.55
CA VAL A 75 -3.20 1.27 9.19
C VAL A 75 -1.80 1.58 8.69
N SER A 76 -0.91 0.61 8.84
CA SER A 76 0.42 0.60 8.23
C SER A 76 0.60 -0.71 7.48
N PHE A 77 1.34 -0.68 6.37
CA PHE A 77 1.56 -1.86 5.53
C PHE A 77 3.02 -2.28 5.64
N GLU A 78 3.28 -3.38 6.33
CA GLU A 78 4.62 -3.99 6.40
C GLU A 78 4.80 -4.93 5.20
N SER A 79 5.98 -4.92 4.57
CA SER A 79 6.33 -5.85 3.51
C SER A 79 6.24 -7.29 4.00
N TYR A 80 5.65 -8.18 3.19
CA TYR A 80 5.55 -9.60 3.52
C TYR A 80 6.91 -10.30 3.54
N ASN A 81 7.79 -9.98 2.58
CA ASN A 81 9.06 -10.68 2.40
C ASN A 81 10.29 -9.92 2.93
N ILE A 82 10.11 -8.70 3.47
CA ILE A 82 11.18 -7.91 4.08
C ILE A 82 10.70 -7.38 5.44
N SER A 83 10.96 -8.14 6.51
CA SER A 83 10.50 -7.79 7.86
C SER A 83 11.03 -6.44 8.31
N GLY A 84 10.17 -5.63 8.93
CA GLY A 84 10.48 -4.30 9.41
C GLY A 84 10.56 -3.21 8.32
N ALA A 85 10.34 -3.55 7.04
CA ALA A 85 10.20 -2.56 5.98
C ALA A 85 8.72 -2.24 5.75
N TYR A 86 8.36 -0.96 5.79
CA TYR A 86 6.98 -0.50 5.65
C TYR A 86 6.80 0.35 4.40
N LEU A 87 5.64 0.22 3.75
CA LEU A 87 5.18 1.18 2.76
C LEU A 87 5.10 2.56 3.41
N ARG A 88 5.68 3.57 2.78
CA ARG A 88 5.59 4.96 3.21
C ARG A 88 5.68 5.91 2.03
N HIS A 89 5.22 7.15 2.24
CA HIS A 89 5.48 8.23 1.29
C HIS A 89 6.76 8.98 1.65
N ARG A 90 7.49 9.49 0.66
CA ARG A 90 8.56 10.49 0.83
C ARG A 90 8.76 11.22 -0.49
N ASP A 91 8.87 12.55 -0.42
CA ASP A 91 9.06 13.42 -1.58
C ASP A 91 8.05 13.17 -2.71
N GLY A 92 6.80 12.85 -2.35
CA GLY A 92 5.72 12.58 -3.30
C GLY A 92 5.74 11.19 -3.95
N LEU A 93 6.66 10.31 -3.57
CA LEU A 93 6.75 8.93 -4.06
C LEU A 93 6.46 7.92 -2.95
N LEU A 94 6.03 6.72 -3.34
CA LEU A 94 5.91 5.58 -2.43
C LEU A 94 7.18 4.73 -2.47
N GLU A 95 7.62 4.31 -1.29
CA GLU A 95 8.77 3.43 -1.10
C GLU A 95 8.62 2.53 0.11
N ILE A 96 9.51 1.55 0.25
CA ILE A 96 9.64 0.77 1.48
C ILE A 96 10.88 1.21 2.25
N SER A 97 10.77 1.33 3.58
CA SER A 97 11.96 1.40 4.43
C SER A 97 11.68 0.98 5.87
N SER A 98 12.76 0.78 6.63
CA SER A 98 12.67 0.73 8.09
C SER A 98 12.13 2.05 8.64
N ILE A 99 11.43 1.95 9.77
CA ILE A 99 10.77 3.08 10.44
C ILE A 99 11.52 3.35 11.75
N SER A 100 12.06 4.56 11.91
CA SER A 100 12.92 4.89 13.04
C SER A 100 12.56 6.20 13.73
N THR A 101 11.94 7.12 13.01
CA THR A 101 11.57 8.44 13.52
C THR A 101 10.05 8.61 13.60
N ASP A 102 9.62 9.67 14.27
CA ASP A 102 8.21 10.06 14.35
C ASP A 102 7.66 10.46 12.98
N LEU A 103 8.51 11.08 12.15
CA LEU A 103 8.16 11.41 10.77
C LEU A 103 7.98 10.13 9.94
N ASP A 104 8.90 9.17 10.05
CA ASP A 104 8.76 7.88 9.36
C ASP A 104 7.44 7.18 9.74
N ARG A 105 7.06 7.22 11.04
CA ARG A 105 5.79 6.63 11.50
C ARG A 105 4.59 7.33 10.88
N GLN A 106 4.62 8.66 10.76
CA GLN A 106 3.55 9.43 10.11
C GLN A 106 3.47 9.10 8.62
N ASP A 107 4.61 9.10 7.92
CA ASP A 107 4.72 8.81 6.49
C ASP A 107 4.28 7.38 6.13
N ALA A 108 4.36 6.46 7.09
CA ALA A 108 3.96 5.05 6.97
C ALA A 108 2.55 4.75 7.52
N THR A 109 1.77 5.77 7.90
CA THR A 109 0.41 5.61 8.44
C THR A 109 -0.64 6.12 7.46
N PHE A 110 -1.56 5.25 7.06
CA PHE A 110 -2.57 5.52 6.04
C PHE A 110 -3.98 5.38 6.61
N TYR A 111 -4.88 6.26 6.20
CA TYR A 111 -6.31 6.14 6.48
C TYR A 111 -7.00 5.45 5.31
N VAL A 112 -7.73 4.38 5.61
CA VAL A 112 -8.60 3.68 4.66
C VAL A 112 -10.04 4.12 4.91
N LYS A 113 -10.79 4.40 3.84
CA LYS A 113 -12.21 4.79 3.89
C LYS A 113 -13.03 3.95 2.94
#